data_AF-A0A960TDL3-F1
#
_entry.id   AF-A0A960TDL3-F1
#
_cell.length_a   1.000
_cell.length_b   1.000
_cell.length_c   1.000
_cell.angle_alpha   90.00
_cell.angle_beta   90.00
_cell.angle_gamma   90.00
#
_symmetry.space_group_name_H-M   'P 1'
#
loop_
_entity.id
_entity.type
_entity.pdbx_description
1 polymer ?
#
loop_
_entity_poly.entity_id
_entity_poly.type
_entity_poly.pdbx_seq_one_letter_code
_entity_poly.pdbx_strand_id
1 'polypeptide(L)'
;MVQISRKVSESSVFQNFITAVILLTAVLVGMETYPSMIEKYGNILHAMDKVILAIFVLEIVVKLIARWPKPQLFFTDSWNVFDFAIVAAAFLPIHAEYVTVLRLLRLLRVLRLVRALPQLRILVTALLKSIPSMFYVGIFL
;
A
#
# COMPACT_ATOMS: atom_id res chain seq x y z
N MET A 1 10.47 14.80 -20.84
CA MET A 1 9.58 14.57 -19.66
C MET A 1 9.85 13.22 -18.97
N VAL A 2 9.89 12.09 -19.70
CA VAL A 2 10.14 10.74 -19.13
C VAL A 2 11.46 10.58 -18.37
N GLN A 3 12.55 11.19 -18.85
CA GLN A 3 13.87 11.10 -18.18
C GLN A 3 13.93 11.84 -16.83
N ILE A 4 13.15 12.91 -16.65
CA ILE A 4 13.13 13.69 -15.40
C ILE A 4 12.43 12.88 -14.30
N SER A 5 11.29 12.25 -14.63
CA SER A 5 10.56 11.38 -13.69
C SER A 5 11.39 10.16 -13.27
N ARG A 6 12.22 9.61 -14.16
CA ARG A 6 13.14 8.50 -13.84
C ARG A 6 14.23 8.93 -12.86
N LYS A 7 14.87 10.09 -13.12
CA LYS A 7 15.88 10.70 -12.24
C LYS A 7 15.33 11.08 -10.86
N VAL A 8 14.08 11.55 -10.80
CA VAL A 8 13.39 11.88 -9.53
C VAL A 8 13.06 10.60 -8.76
N SER A 9 12.56 9.56 -9.43
CA SER A 9 12.23 8.27 -8.79
C SER A 9 13.45 7.49 -8.28
N GLU A 10 14.60 7.65 -8.94
CA GLU A 10 15.89 7.05 -8.55
C GLU A 10 16.69 7.93 -7.59
N SER A 11 16.24 9.16 -7.31
CA SER A 11 16.94 10.02 -6.36
C SER A 11 16.79 9.49 -4.93
N SER A 12 17.90 9.39 -4.22
CA SER A 12 17.95 8.97 -2.82
C SER A 12 17.11 9.87 -1.91
N VAL A 13 16.86 11.12 -2.32
CA VAL A 13 15.99 12.08 -1.61
C VAL A 13 14.53 11.66 -1.70
N PHE A 14 14.06 11.21 -2.87
CA PHE A 14 12.70 10.71 -3.03
C PHE A 14 12.51 9.38 -2.28
N GLN A 15 13.49 8.47 -2.35
CA GLN A 15 13.46 7.24 -1.55
C GLN A 15 13.48 7.51 -0.04
N ASN A 16 14.33 8.42 0.45
CA ASN A 16 14.37 8.78 1.87
C ASN A 16 13.09 9.48 2.34
N PHE A 17 12.50 10.33 1.49
CA PHE A 17 11.21 10.96 1.78
C PHE A 17 10.11 9.91 1.92
N ILE A 18 10.03 8.96 0.99
CA ILE A 18 9.06 7.86 1.07
C ILE A 18 9.33 6.99 2.32
N THR A 19 10.58 6.68 2.64
CA THR A 19 10.94 5.98 3.88
C THR A 19 10.53 6.75 5.14
N ALA A 20 10.65 8.07 5.15
CA ALA A 20 10.21 8.91 6.27
C ALA A 20 8.67 8.92 6.42
N VAL A 21 7.95 9.04 5.31
CA VAL A 21 6.47 8.92 5.29
C VAL A 21 6.02 7.53 5.75
N ILE A 22 6.78 6.50 5.40
CA ILE A 22 6.60 5.11 5.85
C ILE A 22 6.73 4.97 7.37
N LEU A 23 7.78 5.55 7.96
CA LEU A 23 7.97 5.53 9.42
C LEU A 23 6.85 6.27 10.14
N LEU A 24 6.42 7.42 9.61
CA LEU A 24 5.29 8.18 10.13
C LEU A 24 3.99 7.37 10.10
N THR A 25 3.77 6.60 9.03
CA THR A 25 2.58 5.74 8.90
C THR A 25 2.60 4.60 9.92
N ALA A 26 3.77 4.01 10.20
CA ALA A 26 3.91 2.97 11.21
C ALA A 26 3.57 3.49 12.62
N VAL A 27 4.01 4.70 12.95
CA VAL A 27 3.67 5.36 14.23
C VAL A 27 2.17 5.64 14.31
N LEU A 28 1.55 6.11 13.22
CA LEU A 28 0.10 6.35 13.16
C LEU A 28 -0.73 5.09 13.39
N VAL A 29 -0.40 3.98 12.74
CA VAL A 29 -1.13 2.72 12.95
C VAL A 29 -0.87 2.14 14.35
N GLY A 30 0.35 2.28 14.88
CA GLY A 30 0.64 1.95 16.27
C GLY A 30 -0.24 2.76 17.25
N MET A 31 -0.47 4.04 16.96
CA MET A 31 -1.38 4.88 17.72
C MET A 31 -2.86 4.49 17.55
N GLU A 32 -3.28 4.05 16.36
CA GLU A 32 -4.63 3.47 16.14
C GLU A 32 -4.85 2.16 16.91
N THR A 33 -3.80 1.46 17.34
CA THR A 33 -3.96 0.19 18.06
C THR A 33 -4.47 0.39 19.50
N TYR A 34 -4.32 1.60 20.06
CA TYR A 34 -4.79 1.91 21.41
C TYR A 34 -6.20 2.53 21.39
N PRO A 35 -7.22 1.87 21.97
CA PRO A 35 -8.61 2.37 21.95
C PRO A 35 -8.77 3.76 22.57
N SER A 36 -8.00 4.04 23.62
CA SER A 36 -7.96 5.33 24.33
C SER A 36 -7.42 6.49 23.49
N MET A 37 -6.58 6.20 22.48
CA MET A 37 -6.09 7.20 21.52
C MET A 37 -7.11 7.45 20.40
N ILE A 38 -7.82 6.42 19.94
CA ILE A 38 -8.88 6.56 18.93
C ILE A 38 -10.05 7.39 19.47
N GLU A 39 -10.49 7.17 20.71
CA GLU A 39 -11.61 7.92 21.29
C GLU A 39 -11.31 9.43 21.40
N LYS A 40 -10.05 9.80 21.66
CA LYS A 40 -9.65 11.19 21.87
C LYS A 40 -9.17 11.89 20.59
N TYR A 41 -8.54 11.16 19.66
CA TYR A 41 -7.90 11.72 18.47
C TYR A 41 -8.34 11.07 17.15
N GLY A 42 -9.37 10.21 17.14
CA GLY A 42 -9.77 9.43 15.97
C GLY A 42 -10.02 10.26 14.70
N ASN A 43 -10.61 11.44 14.83
CA ASN A 43 -10.80 12.35 13.69
C ASN A 43 -9.47 12.85 13.10
N ILE A 44 -8.48 13.13 13.94
CA ILE A 44 -7.16 13.60 13.49
C ILE A 44 -6.38 12.43 12.86
N LEU A 45 -6.42 11.24 13.47
CA LEU A 45 -5.77 10.04 12.91
C LEU A 45 -6.37 9.70 11.53
N HIS A 46 -7.71 9.75 11.39
CA HIS A 46 -8.38 9.53 10.11
C HIS A 46 -8.08 10.62 9.07
N ALA A 47 -7.90 11.87 9.48
CA ALA A 47 -7.49 12.94 8.58
C ALA A 47 -6.05 12.73 8.08
N MET A 48 -5.13 12.38 8.97
CA MET A 48 -3.73 12.07 8.64
C MET A 48 -3.63 10.85 7.71
N ASP A 49 -4.42 9.81 7.96
CA ASP A 49 -4.53 8.65 7.07
C ASP A 49 -4.96 9.01 5.66
N LYS A 50 -5.94 9.92 5.52
CA LYS A 50 -6.37 10.39 4.19
C LYS A 50 -5.27 11.17 3.48
N VAL A 51 -4.51 11.99 4.21
CA VAL A 51 -3.38 12.73 3.65
C VAL A 51 -2.28 11.77 3.19
N ILE A 52 -1.93 10.79 4.01
CA ILE A 52 -0.95 9.74 3.67
C ILE A 52 -1.43 8.95 2.46
N LEU A 53 -2.72 8.58 2.42
CA LEU A 53 -3.34 7.92 1.28
C LEU A 53 -3.16 8.74 0.00
N ALA A 54 -3.43 10.05 0.05
CA ALA A 54 -3.27 10.94 -1.10
C ALA A 54 -1.80 11.03 -1.56
N ILE A 55 -0.84 11.09 -0.63
CA ILE A 55 0.60 11.09 -0.96
C ILE A 55 1.00 9.79 -1.66
N PHE A 56 0.52 8.63 -1.17
CA PHE A 56 0.79 7.34 -1.82
C PHE A 56 0.14 7.23 -3.20
N VAL A 57 -1.08 7.75 -3.37
CA VAL A 57 -1.73 7.81 -4.69
C VAL A 57 -0.88 8.64 -5.65
N LEU A 58 -0.39 9.80 -5.21
CA LEU A 58 0.48 10.65 -6.01
C LEU A 58 1.80 9.93 -6.36
N GLU A 59 2.41 9.21 -5.41
CA GLU A 59 3.61 8.41 -5.63
C GLU A 59 3.41 7.37 -6.76
N ILE A 60 2.28 6.64 -6.71
CA ILE A 60 1.92 5.64 -7.72
C ILE A 60 1.75 6.28 -9.09
N VAL A 61 1.02 7.39 -9.16
CA VAL A 61 0.79 8.12 -10.40
C VAL A 61 2.13 8.58 -10.99
N VAL A 62 3.03 9.12 -10.16
CA VAL A 62 4.38 9.53 -10.59
C VAL A 62 5.19 8.32 -11.08
N LYS A 63 5.16 7.19 -10.38
CA LYS A 63 5.84 5.94 -10.81
C LYS A 63 5.28 5.39 -12.11
N LEU A 64 3.96 5.47 -12.30
CA LEU A 64 3.28 5.02 -13.52
C LEU A 64 3.69 5.88 -14.71
N ILE A 65 3.69 7.22 -14.55
CA ILE A 65 4.13 8.17 -15.57
C ILE A 65 5.63 7.99 -15.88
N ALA A 66 6.46 7.76 -14.85
CA ALA A 66 7.90 7.53 -15.02
C ALA A 66 8.23 6.26 -15.84
N ARG A 67 7.30 5.30 -15.91
CA ARG A 67 7.47 4.03 -16.63
C ARG A 67 6.85 4.04 -18.04
N TRP A 68 6.26 5.16 -18.46
CA TRP A 68 5.78 5.38 -19.83
C TRP A 68 6.98 5.46 -20.80
N PRO A 69 6.98 4.78 -21.97
CA PRO A 69 5.86 4.21 -22.72
C PRO A 69 5.66 2.68 -22.60
N LYS A 70 6.31 1.99 -21.65
CA LYS A 70 6.10 0.55 -21.41
C LYS A 70 5.38 0.32 -20.08
N PRO A 71 4.07 0.61 -19.98
CA PRO A 71 3.29 0.36 -18.75
C PRO A 71 3.28 -1.11 -18.35
N GLN A 72 3.53 -2.03 -19.29
CA GLN A 72 3.65 -3.48 -19.01
C GLN A 72 4.75 -3.81 -17.98
N LEU A 73 5.84 -3.02 -17.91
CA LEU A 73 6.88 -3.22 -16.87
C LEU A 73 6.38 -2.86 -15.46
N PHE A 74 5.33 -2.05 -15.34
CA PHE A 74 4.72 -1.76 -14.04
C PHE A 74 3.97 -2.99 -13.50
N PHE A 75 3.29 -3.73 -14.38
CA PHE A 75 2.56 -4.95 -14.04
C PHE A 75 3.46 -6.18 -13.80
N THR A 76 4.74 -6.11 -14.15
CA THR A 76 5.70 -7.19 -13.87
C THR A 76 6.10 -7.26 -12.39
N ASP A 77 5.98 -6.15 -11.67
CA ASP A 77 6.27 -6.09 -10.24
C ASP A 77 4.98 -6.26 -9.43
N SER A 78 4.84 -7.44 -8.81
CA SER A 78 3.67 -7.82 -8.00
C SER A 78 3.35 -6.79 -6.90
N TRP A 79 4.34 -6.06 -6.39
CA TRP A 79 4.12 -5.04 -5.36
C TRP A 79 3.45 -3.77 -5.90
N ASN A 80 3.73 -3.40 -7.15
CA ASN A 80 3.10 -2.26 -7.80
C ASN A 80 1.65 -2.57 -8.18
N VAL A 81 1.37 -3.82 -8.60
CA VAL A 81 0.00 -4.30 -8.86
C VAL A 81 -0.82 -4.32 -7.58
N PHE A 82 -0.24 -4.79 -6.47
CA PHE A 82 -0.89 -4.79 -5.16
C PHE A 82 -1.28 -3.38 -4.69
N ASP A 83 -0.38 -2.42 -4.86
CA ASP A 83 -0.58 -1.03 -4.49
C ASP A 83 -1.68 -0.35 -5.34
N PHE A 84 -1.69 -0.63 -6.64
CA PHE A 84 -2.76 -0.20 -7.55
C PHE A 84 -4.11 -0.78 -7.14
N ALA A 85 -4.17 -2.06 -6.77
CA ALA A 85 -5.40 -2.71 -6.32
C ALA A 85 -5.95 -2.08 -5.02
N ILE A 86 -5.09 -1.73 -4.07
CA ILE A 86 -5.52 -1.04 -2.83
C ILE A 86 -6.07 0.36 -3.14
N VAL A 87 -5.43 1.12 -4.05
CA VAL A 87 -5.94 2.45 -4.45
C VAL A 87 -7.26 2.33 -5.18
N ALA A 88 -7.38 1.39 -6.12
CA ALA A 88 -8.61 1.14 -6.85
C ALA A 88 -9.75 0.74 -5.90
N ALA A 89 -9.46 -0.11 -4.91
CA ALA A 89 -10.39 -0.47 -3.85
C ALA A 89 -10.83 0.73 -2.98
N ALA A 90 -9.93 1.70 -2.75
CA ALA A 90 -10.25 2.92 -2.00
C ALA A 90 -11.12 3.91 -2.79
N PHE A 91 -11.12 3.83 -4.13
CA PHE A 91 -11.88 4.71 -5.02
C PHE A 91 -13.24 4.14 -5.44
N LEU A 92 -13.58 2.90 -5.05
CA LEU A 92 -14.82 2.25 -5.47
C LEU A 92 -16.06 3.04 -4.97
N PRO A 93 -16.99 3.45 -5.85
CA PRO A 93 -18.17 4.21 -5.44
C PRO A 93 -19.09 3.38 -4.55
N ILE A 94 -19.73 4.08 -3.61
CA ILE A 94 -20.50 3.47 -2.53
C ILE A 94 -21.91 3.18 -3.04
N HIS A 95 -22.22 1.91 -3.28
CA HIS A 95 -23.60 1.42 -3.34
C HIS A 95 -23.98 0.80 -2.00
N ALA A 96 -25.20 1.07 -1.53
CA ALA A 96 -25.68 0.70 -0.19
C ALA A 96 -25.62 -0.81 0.10
N GLU A 97 -25.63 -1.65 -0.94
CA GLU A 97 -25.49 -3.11 -0.81
C GLU A 97 -24.08 -3.58 -0.44
N TYR A 98 -23.03 -2.81 -0.73
CA TYR A 98 -21.63 -3.23 -0.54
C TYR A 98 -20.94 -2.59 0.67
N VAL A 99 -21.71 -2.05 1.62
CA VAL A 99 -21.17 -1.37 2.82
C VAL A 99 -20.23 -2.29 3.63
N THR A 100 -20.55 -3.59 3.72
CA THR A 100 -19.71 -4.59 4.40
C THR A 100 -18.40 -4.83 3.66
N VAL A 101 -18.45 -4.99 2.33
CA VAL A 101 -17.25 -5.15 1.50
C VAL A 101 -16.37 -3.91 1.62
N LEU A 102 -16.95 -2.72 1.59
CA LEU A 102 -16.23 -1.46 1.76
C LEU A 102 -15.57 -1.33 3.14
N ARG A 103 -16.20 -1.86 4.19
CA ARG A 103 -15.58 -1.94 5.53
C ARG A 103 -14.32 -2.80 5.49
N LEU A 104 -14.37 -3.95 4.81
CA LEU A 104 -13.21 -4.82 4.61
C LEU A 104 -12.14 -4.16 3.73
N LEU A 105 -12.53 -3.49 2.63
CA LEU A 105 -11.61 -2.71 1.79
C LEU A 105 -10.91 -1.60 2.59
N ARG A 106 -11.62 -0.98 3.55
CA ARG A 106 -11.02 -0.04 4.50
C ARG A 106 -9.97 -0.72 5.37
N LEU A 107 -10.16 -1.96 5.81
CA LEU A 107 -9.15 -2.71 6.56
C LEU A 107 -7.96 -3.12 5.69
N LEU A 108 -8.14 -3.34 4.38
CA LEU A 108 -7.04 -3.61 3.45
C LEU A 108 -6.00 -2.48 3.42
N ARG A 109 -6.35 -1.25 3.81
CA ARG A 109 -5.38 -0.14 3.94
C ARG A 109 -4.27 -0.47 4.94
N VAL A 110 -4.52 -1.32 5.94
CA VAL A 110 -3.48 -1.78 6.89
C VAL A 110 -2.40 -2.57 6.18
N LEU A 111 -2.73 -3.22 5.06
CA LEU A 111 -1.76 -3.93 4.23
C LEU A 111 -0.77 -2.97 3.54
N ARG A 112 -1.05 -1.67 3.51
CA ARG A 112 -0.07 -0.67 3.10
C ARG A 112 1.13 -0.64 4.06
N LEU A 113 0.96 -1.04 5.32
CA LEU A 113 2.10 -1.25 6.23
C LEU A 113 3.03 -2.34 5.74
N VAL A 114 2.51 -3.38 5.08
CA VAL A 114 3.36 -4.42 4.49
C VAL A 114 4.25 -3.81 3.43
N ARG A 115 3.71 -2.95 2.57
CA ARG A 115 4.50 -2.19 1.60
C ARG A 115 5.43 -1.20 2.30
N ALA A 116 5.01 -0.59 3.39
CA ALA A 116 5.79 0.39 4.12
C ALA A 116 7.03 -0.25 4.79
N LEU A 117 6.84 -1.39 5.46
CA LEU A 117 7.87 -2.05 6.24
C LEU A 117 8.59 -3.11 5.38
N PRO A 118 9.88 -2.90 5.01
CA PRO A 118 10.61 -3.86 4.18
C PRO A 118 10.69 -5.25 4.82
N GLN A 119 10.73 -5.30 6.16
CA GLN A 119 10.68 -6.55 6.92
C GLN A 119 9.36 -7.30 6.70
N LEU A 120 8.22 -6.61 6.70
CA LEU A 120 6.92 -7.23 6.42
C LEU A 120 6.82 -7.71 4.97
N ARG A 121 7.39 -6.98 4.01
CA ARG A 121 7.45 -7.46 2.61
C ARG A 121 8.15 -8.80 2.51
N ILE A 122 9.30 -8.96 3.17
CA ILE A 122 10.06 -10.20 3.17
C ILE A 122 9.22 -11.34 3.74
N LEU A 123 8.59 -11.11 4.90
CA LEU A 123 7.72 -12.10 5.54
C LEU A 123 6.54 -12.50 4.66
N VAL A 124 5.82 -11.52 4.08
CA VAL A 124 4.67 -11.79 3.22
C VAL A 124 5.10 -12.50 1.94
N THR A 125 6.22 -12.12 1.32
CA THR A 125 6.73 -12.82 0.13
C THR A 125 7.09 -14.27 0.47
N ALA A 126 7.73 -14.51 1.62
CA ALA A 126 8.08 -15.85 2.07
C ALA A 126 6.82 -16.70 2.30
N LEU A 127 5.79 -16.14 2.96
CA LEU A 127 4.51 -16.81 3.15
C LEU A 127 3.83 -17.15 1.82
N LEU A 128 3.72 -16.17 0.91
CA LEU A 128 3.11 -16.37 -0.40
C LEU A 128 3.86 -17.42 -1.23
N LYS A 129 5.19 -17.50 -1.11
CA LYS A 129 6.00 -18.51 -1.78
C LYS A 129 5.81 -19.91 -1.21
N SER A 130 5.44 -20.03 0.06
CA SER A 130 5.15 -21.31 0.71
C SER A 130 3.77 -21.87 0.34
N ILE A 131 2.79 -21.02 0.01
CA ILE A 131 1.42 -21.45 -0.33
C ILE A 131 1.38 -22.49 -1.45
N PRO A 132 2.02 -22.29 -2.63
CA PRO A 132 2.04 -23.30 -3.69
C PRO A 132 2.63 -24.62 -3.22
N SER A 133 3.71 -24.57 -2.43
CA SER A 133 4.36 -25.77 -1.89
C SER A 133 3.42 -26.58 -0.99
N MET A 134 2.64 -25.90 -0.13
CA MET A 134 1.66 -26.56 0.72
C MET A 134 0.47 -27.10 -0.09
N PHE A 135 0.06 -26.38 -1.13
CA PHE A 135 -1.00 -26.82 -2.04
C PHE A 135 -0.64 -28.10 -2.80
N TYR A 136 0.60 -28.23 -3.28
CA TYR A 136 1.08 -29.46 -3.92
C TYR A 136 1.05 -30.66 -2.97
N VAL A 137 1.47 -30.47 -1.71
CA VAL A 137 1.41 -31.52 -0.68
C VAL A 137 -0.04 -31.90 -0.37
N GLY A 138 -0.95 -30.92 -0.29
CA GLY A 138 -2.36 -31.16 -0.04
C GLY A 138 -3.12 -31.81 -1.19
N ILE A 139 -2.69 -31.63 -2.45
CA ILE A 139 -3.26 -32.36 -3.60
C ILE A 139 -2.80 -33.83 -3.62
N PHE A 140 -1.58 -34.09 -3.16
CA PHE A 140 -0.99 -35.43 -3.20
C PHE A 140 -1.42 -36.36 -2.06
N LEU A 141 -2.01 -35.80 -1.00
CA LEU A 141 -2.47 -36.49 0.21
C LEU A 141 -3.97 -36.76 0.15
#